data_AF-A0A970MZM0-F1
#
_entry.id   AF-A0A970MZM0-F1
#
_cell.length_a   1.000
_cell.length_b   1.000
_cell.length_c   1.000
_cell.angle_alpha   90.00
_cell.angle_beta   90.00
_cell.angle_gamma   90.00
#
_symmetry.space_group_name_H-M   'P 1'
#
loop_
_entity.id
_entity.type
_entity.pdbx_description
1 polymer ?
#
loop_
_entity_poly.entity_id
_entity_poly.type
_entity_poly.pdbx_seq_one_letter_code
_entity_poly.pdbx_strand_id
1 'polypeptide(L)'
;MRTLTLAIYNIKRLLRHKTLRTILAALPVAVALVRIIFVNSAFAQGAARICPILCVGLIAAVLYAQWIADIASGLIDGLRSSQISHRTLATSRAISGVSIFALQMFLFAAIIAMRF
;
A
#
# COMPACT_ATOMS: atom_id res chain seq x y z
N MET A 1 18.60 13.57 1.40
CA MET A 1 18.26 13.09 2.77
C MET A 1 16.86 13.49 3.23
N ARG A 2 16.41 14.75 3.06
CA ARG A 2 15.08 15.22 3.50
C ARG A 2 13.87 14.45 2.90
N THR A 3 13.98 13.99 1.65
CA THR A 3 12.95 13.17 0.97
C THR A 3 12.74 11.81 1.64
N LEU A 4 13.82 11.16 2.05
CA LEU A 4 13.80 9.81 2.61
C LEU A 4 13.18 9.81 4.01
N THR A 5 13.50 10.81 4.83
CA THR A 5 12.90 10.97 6.16
C THR A 5 11.41 11.27 6.09
N LEU A 6 10.95 12.07 5.13
CA LEU A 6 9.52 12.28 4.88
C LEU A 6 8.81 11.00 4.42
N ALA A 7 9.43 10.22 3.55
CA ALA A 7 8.88 8.94 3.11
C ALA A 7 8.74 7.95 4.29
N ILE A 8 9.78 7.84 5.13
CA ILE A 8 9.76 7.00 6.34
C ILE A 8 8.68 7.47 7.32
N TYR A 9 8.54 8.78 7.53
CA TYR A 9 7.49 9.33 8.37
C TYR A 9 6.08 8.95 7.86
N ASN A 10 5.85 9.07 6.55
CA ASN A 10 4.59 8.68 5.93
C ASN A 10 4.28 7.19 6.10
N ILE A 11 5.28 6.32 5.90
CA ILE A 11 5.13 4.87 6.11
C ILE A 11 4.81 4.57 7.59
N LYS A 12 5.53 5.21 8.52
CA LYS A 12 5.30 5.03 9.96
C LYS A 12 3.90 5.49 10.38
N ARG A 13 3.44 6.61 9.83
CA ARG A 13 2.07 7.12 10.05
C ARG A 13 1.03 6.17 9.47
N LEU A 14 1.27 5.62 8.28
CA LEU A 14 0.41 4.62 7.66
C LEU A 14 0.25 3.38 8.55
N LEU A 15 1.36 2.86 9.09
CA LEU A 15 1.36 1.68 9.97
C LEU A 15 0.68 1.92 11.32
N ARG A 16 0.62 3.16 11.80
CA ARG A 16 -0.12 3.53 13.02
C ARG A 16 -1.63 3.65 12.78
N HIS A 17 -2.07 3.97 11.56
CA HIS A 17 -3.49 4.07 11.27
C HIS A 17 -4.13 2.68 11.20
N LYS A 18 -4.97 2.37 12.19
CA LYS A 18 -5.64 1.06 12.31
C LYS A 18 -6.45 0.70 11.06
N THR A 19 -7.13 1.69 10.46
CA THR A 19 -7.92 1.53 9.23
C THR A 19 -7.05 1.25 8.01
N LEU A 20 -5.95 2.00 7.82
CA LEU A 20 -5.06 1.78 6.68
C LEU A 20 -4.33 0.44 6.79
N ARG A 21 -3.94 0.05 8.01
CA ARG A 21 -3.33 -1.25 8.27
C ARG A 21 -4.27 -2.42 7.98
N THR A 22 -5.55 -2.30 8.35
CA THR A 22 -6.55 -3.33 8.07
C THR A 22 -6.83 -3.44 6.58
N ILE A 23 -6.95 -2.31 5.87
CA ILE A 23 -7.06 -2.29 4.40
C ILE A 23 -5.84 -2.95 3.75
N LEU A 24 -4.62 -2.67 4.23
CA LEU A 24 -3.40 -3.27 3.71
C LEU A 24 -3.35 -4.80 3.92
N ALA A 25 -3.88 -5.28 5.04
CA ALA A 25 -3.88 -6.69 5.39
C ALA A 25 -5.04 -7.47 4.75
N ALA A 26 -6.15 -6.81 4.42
CA ALA A 26 -7.34 -7.45 3.88
C ALA A 26 -7.07 -8.20 2.56
N LEU A 27 -6.28 -7.61 1.66
CA LEU A 27 -5.96 -8.21 0.37
C LEU A 27 -5.11 -9.50 0.47
N PRO A 28 -3.96 -9.52 1.17
CA PRO A 28 -3.17 -10.75 1.35
C PRO A 28 -3.94 -11.82 2.14
N VAL A 29 -4.76 -11.43 3.12
CA VAL A 29 -5.62 -12.38 3.85
C VAL A 29 -6.69 -12.98 2.94
N ALA A 30 -7.34 -12.19 2.09
CA ALA A 30 -8.34 -12.69 1.15
C ALA A 30 -7.73 -13.69 0.15
N VAL A 31 -6.53 -13.43 -0.36
CA VAL A 31 -5.85 -14.38 -1.27
C VAL A 31 -5.38 -15.63 -0.54
N ALA A 32 -4.88 -15.51 0.68
CA ALA A 32 -4.54 -16.67 1.50
C ALA A 32 -5.77 -17.56 1.74
N LEU A 33 -6.93 -16.97 2.06
CA LEU A 33 -8.20 -17.69 2.21
C LEU A 33 -8.61 -18.39 0.92
N VAL A 34 -8.57 -17.70 -0.23
CA VAL A 34 -8.90 -18.31 -1.53
C VAL A 34 -7.98 -19.48 -1.84
N ARG A 35 -6.68 -19.37 -1.53
CA ARG A 35 -5.71 -20.46 -1.70
C ARG A 35 -5.98 -21.66 -0.80
N ILE A 36 -6.35 -21.43 0.46
CA ILE A 36 -6.68 -22.48 1.43
C ILE A 36 -7.97 -23.21 1.02
N ILE A 37 -8.99 -22.48 0.56
CA ILE A 37 -10.30 -23.05 0.19
C ILE A 37 -10.20 -23.80 -1.14
N PHE A 38 -9.49 -23.24 -2.13
CA PHE A 38 -9.45 -23.78 -3.49
C PHE A 38 -8.06 -24.35 -3.84
N VAL A 39 -7.63 -25.35 -3.08
CA VAL A 39 -6.36 -26.07 -3.29
C VAL A 39 -6.29 -26.65 -4.71
N ASN A 40 -5.24 -26.31 -5.46
CA ASN A 40 -4.97 -26.81 -6.83
C ASN A 40 -6.05 -26.57 -7.89
N SER A 41 -6.91 -25.57 -7.71
CA SER A 41 -7.90 -25.20 -8.73
C SER A 41 -7.32 -24.27 -9.80
N ALA A 42 -7.88 -24.33 -11.01
CA ALA A 42 -7.67 -23.29 -12.04
C ALA A 42 -8.08 -21.89 -11.53
N PHE A 43 -8.99 -21.83 -10.56
CA PHE A 43 -9.40 -20.62 -9.85
C PHE A 43 -8.25 -19.96 -9.08
N ALA A 44 -7.39 -20.74 -8.41
CA ALA A 44 -6.23 -20.21 -7.69
C ALA A 44 -5.20 -19.59 -8.65
N GLN A 45 -5.02 -20.17 -9.84
CA GLN A 45 -4.15 -19.61 -10.87
C GLN A 45 -4.76 -18.35 -11.52
N GLY A 46 -6.08 -18.31 -11.72
CA GLY A 46 -6.80 -17.12 -12.19
C GLY A 46 -6.72 -15.96 -11.20
N ALA A 47 -6.89 -16.23 -9.91
CA ALA A 47 -6.76 -15.23 -8.84
C ALA A 47 -5.35 -14.61 -8.80
N ALA A 48 -4.30 -15.41 -9.03
CA ALA A 48 -2.93 -14.92 -9.12
C ALA A 48 -2.70 -13.93 -10.28
N ARG A 49 -3.41 -14.10 -11.41
CA ARG A 49 -3.33 -13.18 -12.57
C ARG A 49 -4.05 -11.85 -12.34
N ILE A 50 -5.13 -11.87 -11.56
CA ILE A 50 -5.93 -10.67 -11.25
C ILE A 50 -5.33 -9.89 -10.05
N CYS A 51 -4.56 -10.57 -9.22
CA CYS A 51 -3.87 -10.00 -8.06
C CYS A 51 -3.13 -8.66 -8.33
N PRO A 52 -2.28 -8.51 -9.36
CA PRO A 52 -1.60 -7.24 -9.62
C PRO A 52 -2.57 -6.07 -9.85
N ILE A 53 -3.71 -6.31 -10.51
CA ILE A 53 -4.74 -5.29 -10.74
C ILE A 53 -5.38 -4.88 -9.40
N LEU A 54 -5.68 -5.85 -8.54
CA LEU A 54 -6.23 -5.60 -7.20
C LEU A 54 -5.21 -4.87 -6.31
N CYS A 55 -3.92 -5.20 -6.38
CA CYS A 55 -2.86 -4.49 -5.69
C CYS A 55 -2.80 -3.02 -6.10
N VAL A 56 -2.85 -2.74 -7.40
CA VAL A 56 -2.83 -1.36 -7.93
C VAL A 56 -4.06 -0.58 -7.44
N GLY A 57 -5.25 -1.18 -7.48
CA GLY A 57 -6.48 -0.58 -6.95
C GLY A 57 -6.39 -0.29 -5.45
N LEU A 58 -5.85 -1.24 -4.66
CA LEU A 58 -5.63 -1.07 -3.23
C LEU A 58 -4.68 0.10 -2.93
N ILE A 59 -3.60 0.24 -3.69
CA ILE A 59 -2.64 1.33 -3.49
C ILE A 59 -3.23 2.67 -3.88
N ALA A 60 -3.99 2.73 -4.97
CA ALA A 60 -4.71 3.94 -5.33
C ALA A 60 -5.66 4.36 -4.21
N ALA A 61 -6.40 3.42 -3.63
CA ALA A 61 -7.27 3.67 -2.48
C ALA A 61 -6.50 4.12 -1.22
N VAL A 62 -5.36 3.50 -0.93
CA VAL A 62 -4.50 3.86 0.21
C VAL A 62 -3.90 5.26 0.04
N LEU A 63 -3.36 5.58 -1.14
CA LEU A 63 -2.82 6.89 -1.46
C LEU A 63 -3.91 7.96 -1.41
N TYR A 64 -5.12 7.65 -1.89
CA TYR A 64 -6.27 8.55 -1.82
C TYR A 64 -6.72 8.79 -0.37
N ALA A 65 -6.81 7.74 0.44
CA ALA A 65 -7.15 7.86 1.86
C ALA A 65 -6.09 8.64 2.65
N GLN A 66 -4.80 8.45 2.33
CA GLN A 66 -3.72 9.29 2.89
C GLN A 66 -3.87 10.74 2.47
N TRP A 67 -4.19 11.01 1.20
CA TRP A 67 -4.37 12.36 0.70
C TRP A 67 -5.52 13.08 1.42
N ILE A 68 -6.65 12.41 1.62
CA ILE A 68 -7.77 12.96 2.42
C ILE A 68 -7.35 13.21 3.87
N ALA A 69 -6.66 12.25 4.49
CA ALA A 69 -6.22 12.39 5.88
C ALA A 69 -5.22 13.56 6.05
N ASP A 70 -4.38 13.83 5.05
CA ASP A 70 -3.46 14.96 5.02
C ASP A 70 -4.20 16.30 4.91
N ILE A 71 -5.25 16.37 4.07
CA ILE A 71 -6.11 17.56 3.95
C ILE A 71 -6.83 17.81 5.27
N ALA A 72 -7.49 16.79 5.82
CA ALA A 72 -8.27 16.91 7.06
C ALA A 72 -7.41 17.29 8.27
N SER A 73 -6.11 16.94 8.26
CA SER A 73 -5.17 17.31 9.32
C SER A 73 -4.48 18.67 9.11
N GLY A 74 -4.77 19.39 8.02
CA GLY A 74 -4.10 20.65 7.69
C GLY A 74 -2.60 20.50 7.42
N LEU A 75 -2.11 19.26 7.25
CA LEU A 75 -0.69 18.97 7.06
C LEU A 75 -0.18 19.57 5.74
N ILE A 76 -1.05 19.65 4.74
CA ILE A 76 -0.72 20.25 3.45
C ILE A 76 -0.43 21.74 3.61
N ASP A 77 -1.19 22.46 4.44
CA ASP A 77 -0.98 23.90 4.69
C ASP A 77 0.31 24.15 5.49
N GLY A 78 0.59 23.30 6.49
CA GLY A 78 1.86 23.33 7.23
C GLY A 78 3.09 22.94 6.39
N LEU A 79 2.91 22.08 5.38
CA LEU A 79 3.98 21.71 4.45
C LEU A 79 4.17 22.77 3.36
N ARG A 80 3.12 23.49 2.97
CA ARG A 80 3.18 24.58 1.98
C ARG A 80 3.89 25.83 2.51
N SER A 81 3.79 26.08 3.82
CA SER A 81 4.55 27.14 4.51
C SER A 81 6.01 26.75 4.78
N SER A 82 6.36 25.47 4.68
CA SER A 82 7.73 25.00 4.72
C SER A 82 8.39 25.09 3.32
N GLN A 83 9.70 25.29 3.23
CA GLN A 83 10.47 25.30 1.97
C GLN A 83 10.45 23.97 1.19
N ILE A 84 9.56 23.02 1.53
CA ILE A 84 9.41 21.75 0.82
C ILE A 84 8.67 22.00 -0.49
N SER A 85 9.38 21.87 -1.60
CA SER A 85 8.81 21.98 -2.93
C SER A 85 7.70 20.94 -3.16
N HIS A 86 6.65 21.33 -3.90
CA HIS A 86 5.56 20.44 -4.33
C HIS A 86 6.07 19.14 -5.00
N ARG A 87 7.21 19.21 -5.70
CA ARG A 87 7.86 18.02 -6.29
C ARG A 87 8.42 17.07 -5.23
N THR A 88 8.94 17.59 -4.12
CA THR A 88 9.48 16.78 -3.02
C THR A 88 8.39 16.02 -2.27
N LEU A 89 7.21 16.63 -2.11
CA LEU A 89 6.04 15.97 -1.53
C LEU A 89 5.46 14.90 -2.46
N ALA A 90 5.37 15.19 -3.76
CA ALA A 90 4.90 14.23 -4.76
C ALA A 90 5.83 13.02 -4.85
N THR A 91 7.15 13.25 -4.88
CA THR A 91 8.15 12.16 -4.92
C THR A 91 8.14 11.31 -3.66
N SER A 92 8.00 11.89 -2.46
CA SER A 92 7.91 11.10 -1.23
C SER A 92 6.66 10.20 -1.20
N ARG A 93 5.53 10.69 -1.71
CA ARG A 93 4.28 9.89 -1.85
C ARG A 93 4.44 8.77 -2.87
N ALA A 94 5.04 9.07 -4.03
CA ALA A 94 5.33 8.07 -5.05
C ALA A 94 6.23 6.96 -4.50
N ILE A 95 7.30 7.31 -3.77
CA ILE A 95 8.19 6.34 -3.11
C ILE A 95 7.41 5.47 -2.13
N SER A 96 6.59 6.07 -1.25
CA SER A 96 5.78 5.27 -0.32
C SER A 96 4.80 4.33 -1.02
N GLY A 97 4.15 4.78 -2.10
CA GLY A 97 3.23 3.95 -2.88
C GLY A 97 3.95 2.77 -3.54
N VAL A 98 5.12 3.01 -4.14
CA VAL A 98 5.95 1.97 -4.75
C VAL A 98 6.47 0.97 -3.70
N SER A 99 6.89 1.44 -2.53
CA SER A 99 7.33 0.55 -1.44
C SER A 99 6.20 -0.35 -0.94
N ILE A 100 4.99 0.19 -0.80
CA ILE A 100 3.80 -0.59 -0.40
C ILE A 100 3.44 -1.61 -1.49
N PHE A 101 3.52 -1.22 -2.78
CA PHE A 101 3.30 -2.15 -3.89
C PHE A 101 4.27 -3.31 -3.88
N ALA A 102 5.57 -3.02 -3.76
CA ALA A 102 6.60 -4.04 -3.72
C ALA A 102 6.37 -5.00 -2.55
N LEU A 103 6.01 -4.48 -1.37
CA LEU A 103 5.70 -5.28 -0.19
C LEU A 103 4.48 -6.20 -0.43
N GLN A 104 3.41 -5.68 -1.03
CA GLN A 104 2.22 -6.46 -1.36
C GLN A 104 2.54 -7.57 -2.36
N MET A 105 3.20 -7.23 -3.47
CA MET A 105 3.61 -8.21 -4.49
C MET A 105 4.51 -9.30 -3.90
N PHE A 106 5.43 -8.94 -3.00
CA PHE A 106 6.27 -9.90 -2.29
C PHE A 106 5.45 -10.84 -1.40
N LEU A 107 4.52 -10.32 -0.60
CA LEU A 107 3.62 -11.13 0.23
C LEU A 107 2.78 -12.08 -0.62
N PHE A 108 2.26 -11.64 -1.76
CA PHE A 108 1.53 -12.51 -2.68
C PHE A 108 2.39 -13.61 -3.28
N ALA A 109 3.59 -13.26 -3.75
CA ALA A 109 4.53 -14.25 -4.25
C ALA A 109 4.88 -15.30 -3.18
N ALA A 110 5.08 -14.87 -1.93
CA ALA A 110 5.32 -15.76 -0.80
C ALA A 110 4.11 -16.68 -0.53
N ILE A 111 2.88 -16.15 -0.54
CA ILE A 111 1.64 -16.94 -0.37
C ILE A 111 1.47 -17.97 -1.49
N ILE A 112 1.80 -17.61 -2.73
CA ILE A 112 1.72 -18.54 -3.87
C ILE A 112 2.82 -19.60 -3.81
N ALA A 113 4.01 -19.25 -3.35
CA ALA A 113 5.17 -20.14 -3.25
C ALA A 113 5.06 -21.13 -2.08
N MET A 114 4.35 -20.77 -1.01
CA MET A 114 4.01 -21.70 0.07
C MET A 114 3.17 -22.84 -0.49
N ARG A 115 3.82 -23.99 -0.72
CA ARG A 115 3.15 -25.26 -0.98
C ARG A 115 2.54 -25.75 0.33
N PHE A 116 1.23 -25.63 0.45
CA PHE A 116 0.44 -26.39 1.40
C PHE A 116 0.17 -27.79 0.84
#